data_AF-A0A369WAY2-F1
#
_entry.id   AF-A0A369WAY2-F1
#
_cell.length_a   1.000
_cell.length_b   1.000
_cell.length_c   1.000
_cell.angle_alpha   90.00
_cell.angle_beta   90.00
_cell.angle_gamma   90.00
#
_symmetry.space_group_name_H-M   'P 1'
#
loop_
_entity.id
_entity.type
_entity.pdbx_description
1 polymer ?
#
loop_
_entity_poly.entity_id
_entity_poly.type
_entity_poly.pdbx_seq_one_letter_code
_entity_poly.pdbx_strand_id
1 'polypeptide(L)'
;MSKTARHGLPLIASEQAQKHVTHNEAMALVDMLIHARLVETGRDMPPASPEPGDSYGIGDAPGGAWEGHAGEIAGWTEGGWRFSVPTEGLIVWDGSGQRMLVFRQGAWTGLFDAIGGLGIGAAADAINRLLVRSEAALFTADSAQSGNVRLTVNKESTADSATLMFQSGYSARAEMGLAGNDDFAFKVSADGSGFRTAMTVAAASGAVTFAALAGNAVSFPAVADGVLTVATGHVVPVPQSGSADDIETIAGGADGTLLVVSGTNGVTLTFRHGSGNLRLGTDRVLAAAGDTLMLVRRGAEWLALSHSQNG
;
A
#
# COMPACT_ATOMS: atom_id res chain seq x y z
N MET A 1 20.68 31.77 46.85
CA MET A 1 21.45 31.58 45.60
C MET A 1 20.51 31.84 44.44
N SER A 2 20.90 32.70 43.52
CA SER A 2 20.16 32.90 42.26
C SER A 2 20.25 31.64 41.40
N LYS A 3 19.21 31.40 40.60
CA LYS A 3 19.07 30.21 39.76
C LYS A 3 18.56 30.60 38.37
N THR A 4 18.75 29.74 37.37
CA THR A 4 18.12 29.90 36.06
C THR A 4 16.60 29.65 36.13
N ALA A 5 15.85 30.15 35.15
CA ALA A 5 14.39 30.22 35.23
C ALA A 5 13.70 28.86 35.00
N ARG A 6 14.20 28.05 34.06
CA ARG A 6 13.53 26.79 33.65
C ARG A 6 13.92 25.62 34.53
N HIS A 7 15.23 25.36 34.64
CA HIS A 7 15.77 24.17 35.28
C HIS A 7 16.36 24.44 36.66
N GLY A 8 16.35 25.71 37.12
CA GLY A 8 16.81 26.07 38.45
C GLY A 8 18.32 25.85 38.66
N LEU A 9 19.11 25.97 37.59
CA LEU A 9 20.56 25.75 37.62
C LEU A 9 21.23 26.82 38.50
N PRO A 10 22.14 26.46 39.41
CA PRO A 10 22.77 27.42 40.31
C PRO A 10 23.59 28.47 39.55
N LEU A 11 23.46 29.73 39.93
CA LEU A 11 24.28 30.83 39.42
C LEU A 11 25.35 31.23 40.45
N ILE A 12 26.49 31.72 39.97
CA ILE A 12 27.58 32.22 40.80
C ILE A 12 27.20 33.61 41.34
N ALA A 13 27.40 33.82 42.64
CA ALA A 13 27.17 35.11 43.28
C ALA A 13 28.14 36.19 42.74
N SER A 14 27.66 37.43 42.66
CA SER A 14 28.46 38.59 42.26
C SER A 14 29.67 38.79 43.18
N GLU A 15 30.73 39.46 42.69
CA GLU A 15 32.01 39.79 43.38
C GLU A 15 33.17 38.77 43.28
N GLN A 16 33.01 37.66 42.55
CA GLN A 16 34.12 36.74 42.22
C GLN A 16 34.89 37.17 40.94
N ALA A 17 35.59 38.31 40.99
CA ALA A 17 36.47 38.81 39.91
C ALA A 17 35.84 38.82 38.50
N GLN A 18 34.56 39.19 38.39
CA GLN A 18 33.77 39.27 37.14
C GLN A 18 33.58 37.97 36.34
N LYS A 19 34.15 36.82 36.74
CA LYS A 19 33.93 35.51 36.09
C LYS A 19 32.47 35.05 36.14
N HIS A 20 31.74 35.49 37.16
CA HIS A 20 30.32 35.21 37.32
C HIS A 20 29.47 35.74 36.15
N VAL A 21 29.89 36.81 35.48
CA VAL A 21 29.11 37.40 34.38
C VAL A 21 29.06 36.45 33.19
N THR A 22 30.24 36.05 32.67
CA THR A 22 30.32 35.17 31.50
C THR A 22 29.77 33.77 31.80
N HIS A 23 30.01 33.25 33.00
CA HIS A 23 29.46 31.95 33.41
C HIS A 23 27.94 31.98 33.54
N ASN A 24 27.37 32.97 34.23
CA ASN A 24 25.92 33.04 34.43
C ASN A 24 25.19 33.29 33.10
N GLU A 25 25.78 34.05 32.18
CA GLU A 25 25.23 34.24 30.83
C GLU A 25 25.22 32.92 30.04
N ALA A 26 26.33 32.15 30.09
CA ALA A 26 26.37 30.82 29.49
C ALA A 26 25.33 29.87 30.11
N MET A 27 25.13 29.94 31.43
CA MET A 27 24.12 29.13 32.12
C MET A 27 22.69 29.52 31.73
N ALA A 28 22.41 30.81 31.51
CA ALA A 28 21.11 31.25 31.02
C ALA A 28 20.82 30.73 29.60
N LEU A 29 21.83 30.74 28.71
CA LEU A 29 21.70 30.16 27.37
C LEU A 29 21.52 28.64 27.42
N VAL A 30 22.27 27.94 28.27
CA VAL A 30 22.11 26.49 28.46
C VAL A 30 20.70 26.16 28.97
N ASP A 31 20.20 26.91 29.96
CA ASP A 31 18.85 26.74 30.50
C ASP A 31 17.77 26.94 29.43
N MET A 32 17.97 27.92 28.54
CA MET A 32 17.10 28.19 27.41
C MET A 32 17.10 27.06 26.37
N LEU A 33 18.27 26.52 26.04
CA LEU A 33 18.44 25.59 24.93
C LEU A 33 18.29 24.11 25.32
N ILE A 34 18.52 23.75 26.59
CA ILE A 34 18.34 22.38 27.05
C ILE A 34 16.84 22.06 27.20
N HIS A 35 16.39 20.99 26.55
CA HIS A 35 14.96 20.68 26.40
C HIS A 35 14.17 21.89 25.89
N ALA A 36 14.73 22.61 24.91
CA ALA A 36 14.20 23.86 24.41
C ALA A 36 12.70 23.78 24.10
N ARG A 37 11.93 24.53 24.89
CA ARG A 37 10.50 24.75 24.71
C ARG A 37 10.30 26.19 24.25
N LEU A 38 9.66 26.37 23.11
CA LEU A 38 9.24 27.68 22.63
C LEU A 38 7.74 27.84 22.93
N VAL A 39 7.36 29.03 23.36
CA VAL A 39 5.94 29.40 23.48
C VAL A 39 5.28 29.35 22.10
N GLU A 40 5.97 29.91 21.10
CA GLU A 40 5.64 29.82 19.68
C GLU A 40 6.88 30.10 18.81
N THR A 41 6.81 29.71 17.54
CA THR A 41 7.77 30.07 16.50
C THR A 41 7.21 31.07 15.49
N GLY A 42 8.07 31.90 14.90
CA GLY A 42 7.72 32.83 13.83
C GLY A 42 7.10 34.14 14.32
N ARG A 43 7.35 34.53 15.57
CA ARG A 43 6.83 35.78 16.13
C ARG A 43 7.79 36.93 15.81
N ASP A 44 7.28 38.03 15.26
CA ASP A 44 8.12 39.20 14.91
C ASP A 44 8.23 40.25 16.02
N MET A 45 7.24 40.33 16.92
CA MET A 45 7.21 41.33 17.98
C MET A 45 7.31 40.68 19.36
N PRO A 46 8.17 41.20 20.27
CA PRO A 46 8.22 40.70 21.64
C PRO A 46 6.85 40.80 22.31
N PRO A 47 6.46 39.81 23.13
CA PRO A 47 5.26 39.92 23.95
C PRO A 47 5.37 41.12 24.91
N ALA A 48 4.23 41.73 25.26
CA ALA A 48 4.20 42.86 26.18
C ALA A 48 4.63 42.50 27.62
N SER A 49 4.37 41.25 28.02
CA SER A 49 4.65 40.75 29.37
C SER A 49 5.21 39.32 29.32
N PRO A 50 6.47 39.12 28.89
CA PRO A 50 7.13 37.81 28.95
C PRO A 50 7.44 37.41 30.40
N GLU A 51 7.33 36.12 30.71
CA GLU A 51 7.74 35.57 32.00
C GLU A 51 9.16 35.00 31.93
N PRO A 52 9.98 35.10 33.00
CA PRO A 52 11.31 34.51 32.99
C PRO A 52 11.25 33.02 32.65
N GLY A 53 12.03 32.60 31.67
CA GLY A 53 12.00 31.24 31.12
C GLY A 53 11.10 31.09 29.90
N ASP A 54 10.33 32.09 29.49
CA ASP A 54 9.70 32.07 28.17
C ASP A 54 10.77 32.14 27.07
N SER A 55 10.50 31.43 25.97
CA SER A 55 11.33 31.57 24.78
C SER A 55 10.49 31.52 23.52
N TYR A 56 10.95 32.21 22.49
CA TYR A 56 10.25 32.41 21.23
C TYR A 56 11.21 32.16 20.08
N GLY A 57 10.74 31.50 19.03
CA GLY A 57 11.44 31.51 17.75
C GLY A 57 11.07 32.80 17.01
N ILE A 58 12.05 33.65 16.73
CA ILE A 58 11.81 34.94 16.07
C ILE A 58 11.51 34.70 14.58
N GLY A 59 10.55 35.46 14.04
CA GLY A 59 10.21 35.49 12.62
C GLY A 59 11.25 36.20 11.74
N ASP A 60 10.87 36.49 10.50
CA ASP A 60 11.77 37.03 9.49
C ASP A 60 11.88 38.56 9.55
N ALA A 61 10.94 39.24 10.20
CA ALA A 61 10.85 40.70 10.21
C ALA A 61 10.70 41.25 11.64
N PRO A 62 11.66 40.98 12.54
CA PRO A 62 11.50 41.33 13.93
C PRO A 62 11.53 42.84 14.18
N GLY A 63 10.71 43.29 15.13
CA GLY A 63 10.63 44.68 15.56
C GLY A 63 10.90 44.90 17.04
N GLY A 64 11.11 46.16 17.43
CA GLY A 64 11.34 46.54 18.83
C GLY A 64 12.60 45.92 19.40
N ALA A 65 12.50 45.28 20.57
CA ALA A 65 13.66 44.68 21.24
C ALA A 65 14.27 43.49 20.48
N TRP A 66 13.60 42.98 19.44
CA TRP A 66 14.07 41.86 18.62
C TRP A 66 14.68 42.30 17.28
N GLU A 67 14.73 43.62 16.98
CA GLU A 67 15.34 44.13 15.74
C GLU A 67 16.77 43.59 15.55
N GLY A 68 17.05 43.04 14.37
CA GLY A 68 18.34 42.45 14.02
C GLY A 68 18.52 40.97 14.42
N HIS A 69 17.54 40.35 15.09
CA HIS A 69 17.61 38.97 15.58
C HIS A 69 16.70 38.01 14.80
N ALA A 70 16.53 38.23 13.49
CA ALA A 70 15.65 37.41 12.66
C ALA A 70 16.09 35.93 12.67
N GLY A 71 15.13 35.02 12.86
CA GLY A 71 15.38 33.58 12.93
C GLY A 71 16.09 33.08 14.19
N GLU A 72 16.47 33.95 15.13
CA GLU A 72 17.08 33.55 16.39
C GLU A 72 16.03 33.05 17.41
N ILE A 73 16.50 32.37 18.46
CA ILE A 73 15.69 32.06 19.63
C ILE A 73 15.88 33.18 20.65
N ALA A 74 14.79 33.85 21.02
CA ALA A 74 14.76 34.82 22.11
C ALA A 74 14.26 34.18 23.40
N GLY A 75 15.07 34.21 24.46
CA GLY A 75 14.69 33.82 25.81
C GLY A 75 14.58 35.03 26.74
N TRP A 76 13.53 35.08 27.55
CA TRP A 76 13.36 36.12 28.57
C TRP A 76 13.96 35.67 29.91
N THR A 77 14.75 36.53 30.52
CA THR A 77 15.35 36.33 31.85
C THR A 77 15.07 37.55 32.73
N GLU A 78 15.38 37.47 34.03
CA GLU A 78 15.35 38.65 34.92
C GLU A 78 16.29 39.78 34.43
N GLY A 79 17.33 39.44 33.65
CA GLY A 79 18.27 40.37 33.03
C GLY A 79 17.89 40.84 31.62
N GLY A 80 16.68 40.54 31.15
CA GLY A 80 16.17 40.89 29.82
C GLY A 80 16.31 39.77 28.78
N TRP A 81 16.21 40.15 27.50
CA TRP A 81 16.29 39.23 26.36
C TRP A 81 17.68 38.67 26.15
N ARG A 82 17.75 37.37 25.88
CA ARG A 82 18.92 36.62 25.42
C ARG A 82 18.59 36.01 24.08
N PHE A 83 19.55 36.06 23.18
CA PHE A 83 19.36 35.57 21.83
C PHE A 83 20.36 34.47 21.51
N SER A 84 19.92 33.47 20.77
CA SER A 84 20.76 32.39 20.30
C SER A 84 20.41 32.02 18.87
N VAL A 85 21.43 31.98 18.01
CA VAL A 85 21.30 31.45 16.66
C VAL A 85 21.08 29.94 16.75
N PRO A 86 19.98 29.39 16.23
CA PRO A 86 19.75 27.96 16.23
C PRO A 86 20.80 27.24 15.37
N THR A 87 21.31 26.12 15.89
CA THR A 87 22.28 25.28 15.18
C THR A 87 21.56 24.16 14.42
N GLU A 88 22.15 23.71 13.31
CA GLU A 88 21.65 22.56 12.55
C GLU A 88 21.44 21.34 13.48
N GLY A 89 20.26 20.73 13.41
CA GLY A 89 19.87 19.59 14.24
C GLY A 89 19.29 19.96 15.61
N LEU A 90 19.19 21.25 15.97
CA LEU A 90 18.52 21.67 17.21
C LEU A 90 17.04 21.27 17.18
N ILE A 91 16.58 20.56 18.19
CA ILE A 91 15.18 20.12 18.34
C ILE A 91 14.51 20.98 19.42
N VAL A 92 13.32 21.46 19.13
CA VAL A 92 12.51 22.25 20.06
C VAL A 92 11.06 21.78 20.09
N TRP A 93 10.38 21.98 21.22
CA TRP A 93 8.93 21.88 21.30
C TRP A 93 8.29 23.24 20.97
N ASP A 94 7.40 23.27 19.99
CA ASP A 94 6.60 24.44 19.66
C ASP A 94 5.25 24.40 20.39
N GLY A 95 5.05 25.34 21.31
CA GLY A 95 3.86 25.44 22.15
C GLY A 95 2.60 25.81 21.39
N SER A 96 2.67 26.61 20.33
CA SER A 96 1.49 27.00 19.55
C SER A 96 1.07 25.88 18.59
N GLY A 97 2.03 25.25 17.91
CA GLY A 97 1.79 24.12 17.01
C GLY A 97 1.63 22.76 17.69
N GLN A 98 1.90 22.65 18.99
CA GLN A 98 1.86 21.40 19.78
C GLN A 98 2.65 20.26 19.11
N ARG A 99 3.85 20.57 18.60
CA ARG A 99 4.69 19.64 17.84
C ARG A 99 6.17 19.85 18.09
N MET A 100 6.96 18.83 17.78
CA MET A 100 8.42 18.95 17.73
C MET A 100 8.87 19.54 16.40
N LEU A 101 9.77 20.50 16.46
CA LEU A 101 10.46 21.08 15.31
C LEU A 101 11.96 20.75 15.38
N VAL A 102 12.59 20.64 14.23
CA VAL A 102 14.05 20.55 14.07
C VAL A 102 14.52 21.70 13.18
N PHE A 103 15.59 22.37 13.59
CA PHE A 103 16.25 23.37 12.76
C PHE A 103 17.14 22.65 11.75
N ARG A 104 16.80 22.75 10.46
CA ARG A 104 17.58 22.16 9.37
C ARG A 104 17.54 23.02 8.13
N GLN A 105 18.65 23.05 7.39
CA GLN A 105 18.80 23.85 6.17
C GLN A 105 18.43 25.34 6.38
N GLY A 106 18.70 25.87 7.57
CA GLY A 106 18.43 27.27 7.91
C GLY A 106 16.96 27.60 8.27
N ALA A 107 16.10 26.59 8.47
CA ALA A 107 14.69 26.81 8.82
C ALA A 107 14.18 25.80 9.85
N TRP A 108 13.15 26.21 10.61
CA TRP A 108 12.38 25.30 11.45
C TRP A 108 11.45 24.44 10.60
N THR A 109 11.50 23.13 10.80
CA THR A 109 10.62 22.16 10.12
C THR A 109 10.10 21.14 11.11
N GLY A 110 8.97 20.48 10.86
CA GLY A 110 8.49 19.41 11.74
C GLY A 110 9.50 18.28 11.83
N LEU A 111 9.69 17.72 13.04
CA LEU A 111 10.67 16.65 13.28
C LEU A 111 10.48 15.44 12.34
N PHE A 112 9.23 15.15 11.99
CA PHE A 112 8.86 14.03 11.12
C PHE A 112 8.53 14.45 9.68
N ASP A 113 8.63 15.75 9.36
CA ASP A 113 8.40 16.23 8.00
C ASP A 113 9.58 15.82 7.12
N ALA A 114 9.32 15.30 5.92
CA ALA A 114 10.34 14.95 4.93
C ALA A 114 11.52 14.11 5.47
N ILE A 115 11.25 13.18 6.41
CA ILE A 115 12.27 12.25 6.91
C ILE A 115 12.74 11.28 5.82
N GLY A 116 14.01 10.88 5.88
CA GLY A 116 14.61 9.96 4.91
C GLY A 116 14.03 8.54 4.94
N GLY A 117 13.52 8.11 6.09
CA GLY A 117 12.80 6.86 6.26
C GLY A 117 12.38 6.59 7.70
N LEU A 118 11.44 5.66 7.88
CA LEU A 118 10.90 5.20 9.16
C LEU A 118 10.88 3.66 9.18
N GLY A 119 11.62 3.08 10.12
CA GLY A 119 11.70 1.65 10.33
C GLY A 119 11.02 1.22 11.63
N ILE A 120 10.08 0.26 11.55
CA ILE A 120 9.44 -0.36 12.72
C ILE A 120 9.91 -1.81 12.78
N GLY A 121 10.66 -2.15 13.83
CA GLY A 121 11.20 -3.51 14.01
C GLY A 121 12.35 -3.87 13.06
N ALA A 122 12.69 -3.04 12.06
CA ALA A 122 13.83 -3.17 11.15
C ALA A 122 14.28 -1.77 10.66
N ALA A 123 15.50 -1.65 10.11
CA ALA A 123 16.01 -0.38 9.59
C ALA A 123 15.47 -0.11 8.17
N ALA A 124 14.88 1.06 7.96
CA ALA A 124 14.48 1.51 6.62
C ALA A 124 15.71 1.77 5.74
N ASP A 125 15.53 1.72 4.43
CA ASP A 125 16.57 1.95 3.44
C ASP A 125 16.13 2.98 2.36
N ALA A 126 17.00 3.26 1.39
CA ALA A 126 16.74 4.27 0.36
C ALA A 126 15.56 3.94 -0.57
N ILE A 127 15.21 2.65 -0.69
CA ILE A 127 14.12 2.11 -1.49
C ILE A 127 12.87 1.93 -0.60
N ASN A 128 13.01 1.20 0.51
CA ASN A 128 11.97 0.94 1.50
C ASN A 128 12.00 2.01 2.59
N ARG A 129 11.60 3.24 2.21
CA ARG A 129 11.60 4.38 3.14
C ARG A 129 10.61 4.21 4.30
N LEU A 130 9.55 3.44 4.13
CA LEU A 130 8.76 2.91 5.24
C LEU A 130 8.95 1.40 5.29
N LEU A 131 9.64 0.90 6.32
CA LEU A 131 9.86 -0.53 6.53
C LEU A 131 9.21 -0.98 7.82
N VAL A 132 8.35 -1.99 7.76
CA VAL A 132 7.70 -2.57 8.93
C VAL A 132 7.99 -4.07 8.98
N ARG A 133 8.75 -4.48 10.00
CA ARG A 133 8.99 -5.89 10.35
C ARG A 133 8.14 -6.24 11.57
N SER A 134 6.94 -6.75 11.32
CA SER A 134 5.96 -7.11 12.35
C SER A 134 5.14 -8.33 11.92
N GLU A 135 4.40 -8.91 12.87
CA GLU A 135 3.38 -9.94 12.61
C GLU A 135 2.13 -9.34 11.92
N ALA A 136 1.75 -8.12 12.29
CA ALA A 136 0.61 -7.40 11.72
C ALA A 136 0.87 -5.89 11.66
N ALA A 137 0.15 -5.20 10.77
CA ALA A 137 0.06 -3.75 10.70
C ALA A 137 -1.40 -3.34 10.42
N LEU A 138 -2.01 -2.61 11.36
CA LEU A 138 -3.40 -2.18 11.25
C LEU A 138 -3.46 -0.70 10.83
N PHE A 139 -4.14 -0.43 9.72
CA PHE A 139 -4.55 0.91 9.32
C PHE A 139 -6.05 1.04 9.58
N THR A 140 -6.45 1.92 10.49
CA THR A 140 -7.84 2.01 10.97
C THR A 140 -8.40 3.42 10.78
N ALA A 141 -9.72 3.50 10.67
CA ALA A 141 -10.43 4.73 10.41
C ALA A 141 -10.41 5.65 11.63
N ASP A 142 -10.31 6.95 11.38
CA ASP A 142 -10.59 7.96 12.40
C ASP A 142 -12.10 8.25 12.44
N SER A 143 -12.74 7.78 13.52
CA SER A 143 -14.16 7.98 13.76
C SER A 143 -14.51 9.43 14.14
N ALA A 144 -13.54 10.25 14.52
CA ALA A 144 -13.76 11.69 14.77
C ALA A 144 -13.83 12.50 13.46
N GLN A 145 -13.49 11.89 12.32
CA GLN A 145 -13.51 12.50 11.00
C GLN A 145 -14.51 11.77 10.07
N SER A 146 -14.07 11.39 8.87
CA SER A 146 -14.94 10.76 7.88
C SER A 146 -15.22 9.28 8.14
N GLY A 147 -14.48 8.62 9.03
CA GLY A 147 -14.55 7.17 9.22
C GLY A 147 -14.03 6.34 8.05
N ASN A 148 -13.41 6.95 7.03
CA ASN A 148 -12.84 6.23 5.89
C ASN A 148 -11.35 5.96 6.08
N VAL A 149 -10.87 4.82 5.57
CA VAL A 149 -9.43 4.54 5.37
C VAL A 149 -9.14 4.47 3.88
N ARG A 150 -8.05 5.11 3.44
CA ARG A 150 -7.54 4.98 2.06
C ARG A 150 -6.03 4.81 2.09
N LEU A 151 -5.54 3.86 1.31
CA LEU A 151 -4.13 3.78 0.92
C LEU A 151 -4.04 4.26 -0.53
N THR A 152 -3.60 5.51 -0.71
CA THR A 152 -3.45 6.11 -2.04
C THR A 152 -2.01 5.93 -2.50
N VAL A 153 -1.84 5.33 -3.67
CA VAL A 153 -0.55 5.18 -4.35
C VAL A 153 -0.64 5.89 -5.70
N ASN A 154 0.44 6.56 -6.10
CA ASN A 154 0.54 7.29 -7.36
C ASN A 154 1.76 6.83 -8.15
N LYS A 155 1.67 6.89 -9.47
CA LYS A 155 2.78 6.68 -10.40
C LYS A 155 2.95 7.91 -11.29
N GLU A 156 4.18 8.18 -11.74
CA GLU A 156 4.51 9.40 -12.49
C GLU A 156 3.99 9.36 -13.94
N SER A 157 3.97 8.18 -14.56
CA SER A 157 3.51 8.01 -15.94
C SER A 157 2.74 6.71 -16.15
N THR A 158 2.09 6.57 -17.31
CA THR A 158 1.35 5.36 -17.68
C THR A 158 2.24 4.12 -17.69
N ALA A 159 3.52 4.23 -18.07
CA ALA A 159 4.43 3.09 -18.15
C ALA A 159 4.95 2.61 -16.78
N ASP A 160 4.82 3.43 -15.74
CA ASP A 160 5.24 3.09 -14.39
C ASP A 160 4.24 2.17 -13.69
N SER A 161 4.61 1.69 -12.50
CA SER A 161 3.77 0.81 -11.68
C SER A 161 3.46 1.39 -10.31
N ALA A 162 2.21 1.26 -9.88
CA ALA A 162 1.73 1.51 -8.53
C ALA A 162 0.93 0.27 -8.10
N THR A 163 1.61 -0.69 -7.46
CA THR A 163 1.08 -2.00 -7.12
C THR A 163 1.28 -2.35 -5.65
N LEU A 164 0.42 -3.21 -5.12
CA LEU A 164 0.70 -3.97 -3.91
C LEU A 164 1.47 -5.24 -4.28
N MET A 165 2.68 -5.39 -3.75
CA MET A 165 3.57 -6.50 -4.02
C MET A 165 3.52 -7.55 -2.89
N PHE A 166 3.41 -8.83 -3.27
CA PHE A 166 3.43 -9.97 -2.36
C PHE A 166 4.70 -10.79 -2.60
N GLN A 167 5.44 -11.10 -1.54
CA GLN A 167 6.75 -11.74 -1.61
C GLN A 167 6.87 -12.93 -0.66
N SER A 168 7.78 -13.85 -0.99
CA SER A 168 8.25 -14.92 -0.09
C SER A 168 9.77 -14.95 -0.13
N GLY A 169 10.43 -14.85 1.03
CA GLY A 169 11.89 -14.82 1.12
C GLY A 169 12.54 -13.72 0.28
N TYR A 170 11.95 -12.52 0.27
CA TYR A 170 12.39 -11.37 -0.55
C TYR A 170 12.32 -11.59 -2.08
N SER A 171 11.63 -12.64 -2.53
CA SER A 171 11.36 -12.88 -3.96
C SER A 171 9.89 -12.61 -4.25
N ALA A 172 9.61 -11.82 -5.27
CA ALA A 172 8.26 -11.46 -5.66
C ALA A 172 7.46 -12.68 -6.15
N ARG A 173 6.16 -12.74 -5.82
CA ARG A 173 5.29 -13.87 -6.19
C ARG A 173 3.99 -13.42 -6.83
N ALA A 174 3.43 -12.30 -6.39
CA ALA A 174 2.24 -11.71 -6.98
C ALA A 174 2.24 -10.20 -6.80
N GLU A 175 1.52 -9.51 -7.68
CA GLU A 175 1.21 -8.10 -7.51
C GLU A 175 -0.20 -7.78 -8.01
N MET A 176 -0.78 -6.72 -7.45
CA MET A 176 -2.04 -6.16 -7.93
C MET A 176 -2.02 -4.63 -7.92
N GLY A 177 -2.59 -3.99 -8.94
CA GLY A 177 -2.62 -2.52 -9.07
C GLY A 177 -2.46 -2.05 -10.50
N LEU A 178 -1.97 -0.82 -10.68
CA LEU A 178 -1.63 -0.26 -11.98
C LEU A 178 -0.22 -0.74 -12.33
N ALA A 179 -0.11 -1.74 -13.20
CA ALA A 179 1.13 -2.49 -13.39
C ALA A 179 1.69 -2.31 -14.81
N GLY A 180 2.38 -1.19 -15.05
CA GLY A 180 2.99 -0.85 -16.33
C GLY A 180 2.01 -0.31 -17.39
N ASN A 181 0.79 0.03 -16.97
CA ASN A 181 -0.25 0.72 -17.73
C ASN A 181 -1.29 1.29 -16.75
N ASP A 182 -2.33 1.94 -17.26
CA ASP A 182 -3.41 2.55 -16.47
C ASP A 182 -4.60 1.61 -16.21
N ASP A 183 -4.54 0.37 -16.69
CA ASP A 183 -5.52 -0.67 -16.37
C ASP A 183 -5.18 -1.31 -15.01
N PHE A 184 -6.20 -1.79 -14.30
CA PHE A 184 -5.98 -2.52 -13.05
C PHE A 184 -5.68 -3.99 -13.36
N ALA A 185 -4.58 -4.53 -12.85
CA ALA A 185 -4.15 -5.89 -13.16
C ALA A 185 -3.84 -6.73 -11.93
N PHE A 186 -4.01 -8.05 -12.06
CA PHE A 186 -3.46 -9.07 -11.17
C PHE A 186 -2.39 -9.86 -11.93
N LYS A 187 -1.18 -9.93 -11.37
CA LYS A 187 -0.05 -10.65 -11.96
C LYS A 187 0.60 -11.60 -10.97
N VAL A 188 1.15 -12.70 -11.48
CA VAL A 188 1.91 -13.69 -10.69
C VAL A 188 3.27 -13.97 -11.31
N SER A 189 4.24 -14.34 -10.49
CA SER A 189 5.61 -14.66 -10.89
C SER A 189 6.10 -15.94 -10.22
N ALA A 190 6.71 -16.82 -11.01
CA ALA A 190 7.30 -18.07 -10.52
C ALA A 190 8.76 -17.88 -10.05
N ASP A 191 9.47 -16.89 -10.61
CA ASP A 191 10.89 -16.64 -10.42
C ASP A 191 11.20 -15.33 -9.67
N GLY A 192 10.19 -14.46 -9.50
CA GLY A 192 10.32 -13.13 -8.89
C GLY A 192 10.75 -12.02 -9.84
N SER A 193 10.88 -12.31 -11.13
CA SER A 193 11.28 -11.34 -12.17
C SER A 193 10.33 -11.33 -13.37
N GLY A 194 9.89 -12.50 -13.82
CA GLY A 194 8.92 -12.65 -14.90
C GLY A 194 7.50 -12.67 -14.36
N PHE A 195 6.71 -11.66 -14.71
CA PHE A 195 5.31 -11.57 -14.30
C PHE A 195 4.38 -11.95 -15.45
N ARG A 196 3.37 -12.76 -15.14
CA ARG A 196 2.28 -13.14 -16.03
C ARG A 196 1.01 -12.45 -15.56
N THR A 197 0.36 -11.70 -16.45
CA THR A 197 -0.94 -11.09 -16.17
C THR A 197 -2.02 -12.17 -16.21
N ALA A 198 -2.75 -12.34 -15.11
CA ALA A 198 -3.85 -13.31 -15.00
C ALA A 198 -5.20 -12.65 -15.31
N MET A 199 -5.39 -11.42 -14.86
CA MET A 199 -6.62 -10.64 -15.01
C MET A 199 -6.28 -9.16 -15.21
N THR A 200 -7.05 -8.49 -16.07
CA THR A 200 -6.99 -7.04 -16.30
C THR A 200 -8.40 -6.47 -16.29
N VAL A 201 -8.58 -5.32 -15.65
CA VAL A 201 -9.80 -4.49 -15.70
C VAL A 201 -9.47 -3.22 -16.48
N ALA A 202 -10.09 -3.06 -17.65
CA ALA A 202 -9.82 -1.93 -18.54
C ALA A 202 -10.29 -0.62 -17.92
N ALA A 203 -9.41 0.39 -17.85
CA ALA A 203 -9.73 1.70 -17.27
C ALA A 203 -10.86 2.43 -18.02
N ALA A 204 -10.92 2.27 -19.35
CA ALA A 204 -11.89 2.97 -20.19
C ALA A 204 -13.32 2.42 -20.10
N SER A 205 -13.49 1.12 -19.80
CA SER A 205 -14.78 0.44 -19.92
C SER A 205 -15.19 -0.37 -18.69
N GLY A 206 -14.27 -0.60 -17.74
CA GLY A 206 -14.47 -1.53 -16.64
C GLY A 206 -14.51 -3.00 -17.08
N ALA A 207 -14.20 -3.30 -18.35
CA ALA A 207 -14.25 -4.67 -18.87
C ALA A 207 -13.17 -5.53 -18.21
N VAL A 208 -13.58 -6.67 -17.66
CA VAL A 208 -12.67 -7.66 -17.09
C VAL A 208 -12.26 -8.64 -18.18
N THR A 209 -10.95 -8.80 -18.35
CA THR A 209 -10.35 -9.82 -19.21
C THR A 209 -9.50 -10.74 -18.36
N PHE A 210 -9.58 -12.04 -18.65
CA PHE A 210 -8.69 -13.04 -18.07
C PHE A 210 -7.75 -13.55 -19.17
N ALA A 211 -6.49 -13.80 -18.84
CA ALA A 211 -5.55 -14.39 -19.79
C ALA A 211 -5.99 -15.78 -20.27
N ALA A 212 -6.84 -16.46 -19.50
CA ALA A 212 -7.59 -17.65 -19.92
C ALA A 212 -9.04 -17.53 -19.39
N LEU A 213 -10.02 -17.48 -20.31
CA LEU A 213 -11.46 -17.32 -20.00
C LEU A 213 -12.08 -18.54 -19.28
N ALA A 214 -11.30 -19.60 -19.16
CA ALA A 214 -11.56 -20.74 -18.31
C ALA A 214 -10.22 -21.06 -17.67
N GLY A 215 -10.05 -20.87 -16.37
CA GLY A 215 -8.86 -21.27 -15.63
C GLY A 215 -8.70 -22.79 -15.56
N ASN A 216 -8.85 -23.48 -16.67
CA ASN A 216 -8.91 -24.92 -16.75
C ASN A 216 -7.66 -25.41 -17.42
N ALA A 217 -6.82 -26.07 -16.63
CA ALA A 217 -6.00 -27.12 -17.21
C ALA A 217 -6.94 -28.01 -18.05
N VAL A 218 -6.54 -28.27 -19.30
CA VAL A 218 -7.22 -29.28 -20.11
C VAL A 218 -7.09 -30.59 -19.36
N SER A 219 -8.23 -31.20 -19.01
CA SER A 219 -8.24 -32.55 -18.44
C SER A 219 -8.72 -33.55 -19.50
N PHE A 220 -8.26 -34.79 -19.36
CA PHE A 220 -8.57 -35.90 -20.27
C PHE A 220 -9.38 -36.98 -19.54
N PRO A 221 -10.58 -36.65 -19.03
CA PRO A 221 -11.39 -37.61 -18.29
C PRO A 221 -11.84 -38.75 -19.22
N ALA A 222 -11.79 -39.97 -18.71
CA ALA A 222 -12.44 -41.10 -19.36
C ALA A 222 -13.94 -41.05 -19.11
N VAL A 223 -14.73 -41.35 -20.14
CA VAL A 223 -16.14 -41.71 -19.99
C VAL A 223 -16.20 -43.04 -19.25
N ALA A 224 -17.14 -43.19 -18.32
CA ALA A 224 -17.38 -44.45 -17.61
C ALA A 224 -18.89 -44.67 -17.51
N ASP A 225 -19.37 -45.74 -18.11
CA ASP A 225 -20.77 -46.18 -18.11
C ASP A 225 -21.74 -45.04 -18.50
N GLY A 226 -21.40 -44.29 -19.54
CA GLY A 226 -22.19 -43.15 -20.03
C GLY A 226 -22.03 -41.85 -19.23
N VAL A 227 -21.15 -41.82 -18.21
CA VAL A 227 -20.90 -40.66 -17.36
C VAL A 227 -19.54 -40.03 -17.66
N LEU A 228 -19.57 -38.73 -17.97
CA LEU A 228 -18.38 -37.89 -18.08
C LEU A 228 -18.20 -37.08 -16.78
N THR A 229 -17.20 -37.43 -15.98
CA THR A 229 -16.90 -36.68 -14.73
C THR A 229 -15.97 -35.52 -15.03
N VAL A 230 -16.43 -34.29 -14.77
CA VAL A 230 -15.67 -33.07 -15.04
C VAL A 230 -15.26 -32.38 -13.74
N ALA A 231 -13.96 -32.10 -13.62
CA ALA A 231 -13.39 -31.29 -12.55
C ALA A 231 -12.86 -29.93 -13.05
N THR A 232 -12.78 -29.76 -14.37
CA THR A 232 -12.34 -28.54 -15.06
C THR A 232 -13.41 -28.16 -16.09
N GLY A 233 -13.53 -26.88 -16.38
CA GLY A 233 -14.40 -26.35 -17.44
C GLY A 233 -13.81 -26.40 -18.86
N HIS A 234 -12.69 -27.11 -19.08
CA HIS A 234 -12.26 -27.56 -20.41
C HIS A 234 -11.78 -29.01 -20.35
N VAL A 235 -12.43 -29.87 -21.11
CA VAL A 235 -12.14 -31.31 -21.17
C VAL A 235 -11.97 -31.78 -22.61
N VAL A 236 -11.08 -32.76 -22.77
CA VAL A 236 -10.93 -33.57 -23.99
C VAL A 236 -11.21 -35.02 -23.58
N PRO A 237 -12.48 -35.46 -23.59
CA PRO A 237 -12.83 -36.76 -23.05
C PRO A 237 -12.26 -37.89 -23.90
N VAL A 238 -11.98 -39.02 -23.24
CA VAL A 238 -11.57 -40.27 -23.91
C VAL A 238 -12.63 -41.34 -23.67
N PRO A 239 -12.89 -42.23 -24.64
CA PRO A 239 -13.88 -43.29 -24.49
C PRO A 239 -13.45 -44.28 -23.40
N GLN A 240 -14.40 -44.94 -22.73
CA GLN A 240 -14.12 -45.97 -21.74
C GLN A 240 -13.33 -47.14 -22.35
N SER A 241 -13.66 -47.49 -23.59
CA SER A 241 -12.98 -48.50 -24.39
C SER A 241 -13.17 -48.26 -25.89
N GLY A 242 -12.24 -48.74 -26.71
CA GLY A 242 -12.33 -48.59 -28.16
C GLY A 242 -12.16 -47.13 -28.63
N SER A 243 -12.86 -46.77 -29.70
CA SER A 243 -12.76 -45.46 -30.37
C SER A 243 -14.09 -44.70 -30.42
N ALA A 244 -15.10 -45.15 -29.69
CA ALA A 244 -16.40 -44.49 -29.63
C ALA A 244 -17.05 -44.71 -28.27
N ASP A 245 -17.79 -43.71 -27.80
CA ASP A 245 -18.56 -43.81 -26.56
C ASP A 245 -19.76 -42.86 -26.58
N ASP A 246 -20.76 -43.18 -25.78
CA ASP A 246 -21.93 -42.34 -25.58
C ASP A 246 -21.87 -41.68 -24.21
N ILE A 247 -22.26 -40.41 -24.14
CA ILE A 247 -22.31 -39.65 -22.91
C ILE A 247 -23.75 -39.24 -22.67
N GLU A 248 -24.30 -39.68 -21.54
CA GLU A 248 -25.67 -39.43 -21.13
C GLU A 248 -25.73 -38.49 -19.93
N THR A 249 -24.69 -38.51 -19.10
CA THR A 249 -24.60 -37.69 -17.89
C THR A 249 -23.24 -37.02 -17.79
N ILE A 250 -23.23 -35.73 -17.44
CA ILE A 250 -22.03 -35.03 -17.01
C ILE A 250 -22.11 -34.82 -15.50
N ALA A 251 -21.20 -35.45 -14.77
CA ALA A 251 -21.07 -35.33 -13.33
C ALA A 251 -20.04 -34.25 -12.97
N GLY A 252 -20.41 -33.35 -12.05
CA GLY A 252 -19.57 -32.21 -11.65
C GLY A 252 -20.12 -30.86 -12.08
N GLY A 253 -19.34 -29.80 -11.82
CA GLY A 253 -19.75 -28.40 -11.98
C GLY A 253 -20.76 -27.94 -10.92
N ALA A 254 -20.78 -26.65 -10.58
CA ALA A 254 -21.85 -26.01 -9.83
C ALA A 254 -22.88 -25.38 -10.78
N ASP A 255 -24.06 -24.99 -10.29
CA ASP A 255 -25.01 -24.23 -11.10
C ASP A 255 -24.34 -22.97 -11.69
N GLY A 256 -24.56 -22.70 -12.98
CA GLY A 256 -23.88 -21.62 -13.72
C GLY A 256 -22.50 -21.95 -14.30
N THR A 257 -21.96 -23.15 -14.07
CA THR A 257 -20.66 -23.56 -14.63
C THR A 257 -20.69 -23.58 -16.15
N LEU A 258 -19.68 -22.99 -16.80
CA LEU A 258 -19.40 -23.17 -18.22
C LEU A 258 -18.42 -24.34 -18.43
N LEU A 259 -18.74 -25.19 -19.40
CA LEU A 259 -17.90 -26.32 -19.80
C LEU A 259 -17.65 -26.26 -21.30
N VAL A 260 -16.39 -26.30 -21.69
CA VAL A 260 -15.96 -26.54 -23.07
C VAL A 260 -15.53 -28.00 -23.18
N VAL A 261 -16.07 -28.70 -24.17
CA VAL A 261 -15.66 -30.06 -24.53
C VAL A 261 -15.08 -30.01 -25.94
N SER A 262 -13.91 -30.59 -26.15
CA SER A 262 -13.27 -30.69 -27.47
C SER A 262 -13.15 -32.15 -27.91
N GLY A 263 -13.34 -32.40 -29.19
CA GLY A 263 -13.16 -33.71 -29.81
C GLY A 263 -11.69 -34.07 -30.00
N THR A 264 -11.45 -35.32 -30.36
CA THR A 264 -10.12 -35.85 -30.71
C THR A 264 -10.22 -36.61 -32.02
N ASN A 265 -9.23 -36.48 -32.92
CA ASN A 265 -9.23 -37.23 -34.17
C ASN A 265 -9.21 -38.75 -33.90
N GLY A 266 -10.09 -39.49 -34.57
CA GLY A 266 -10.18 -40.95 -34.44
C GLY A 266 -10.96 -41.42 -33.20
N VAL A 267 -11.59 -40.51 -32.46
CA VAL A 267 -12.52 -40.82 -31.37
C VAL A 267 -13.87 -40.21 -31.69
N THR A 268 -14.94 -41.00 -31.62
CA THR A 268 -16.32 -40.54 -31.83
C THR A 268 -17.09 -40.55 -30.51
N LEU A 269 -17.35 -39.37 -29.93
CA LEU A 269 -18.16 -39.23 -28.72
C LEU A 269 -19.54 -38.70 -29.06
N THR A 270 -20.59 -39.41 -28.65
CA THR A 270 -21.98 -38.98 -28.84
C THR A 270 -22.58 -38.52 -27.53
N PHE A 271 -22.82 -37.21 -27.40
CA PHE A 271 -23.57 -36.65 -26.30
C PHE A 271 -25.07 -36.80 -26.60
N ARG A 272 -25.76 -37.62 -25.79
CA ARG A 272 -27.15 -38.01 -25.98
C ARG A 272 -28.11 -36.95 -25.44
N HIS A 273 -28.89 -36.33 -26.32
CA HIS A 273 -29.92 -35.38 -25.92
C HIS A 273 -31.07 -36.08 -25.20
N GLY A 274 -31.53 -35.50 -24.09
CA GLY A 274 -32.67 -36.02 -23.34
C GLY A 274 -32.35 -37.24 -22.48
N SER A 275 -31.15 -37.81 -22.61
CA SER A 275 -30.62 -38.80 -21.67
C SER A 275 -29.93 -38.11 -20.50
N GLY A 276 -29.95 -38.77 -19.33
CA GLY A 276 -29.41 -38.26 -18.08
C GLY A 276 -29.73 -36.78 -17.84
N ASN A 277 -28.68 -35.97 -17.71
CA ASN A 277 -28.79 -34.53 -17.45
C ASN A 277 -28.45 -33.64 -18.64
N LEU A 278 -28.47 -34.15 -19.88
CA LEU A 278 -28.09 -33.38 -21.08
C LEU A 278 -29.31 -32.81 -21.84
N ARG A 279 -29.27 -31.52 -22.15
CA ARG A 279 -30.30 -30.77 -22.91
C ARG A 279 -29.66 -30.00 -24.07
N LEU A 280 -29.42 -30.73 -25.15
CA LEU A 280 -28.62 -30.27 -26.30
C LEU A 280 -29.43 -29.86 -27.56
N GLY A 281 -30.76 -30.02 -27.53
CA GLY A 281 -31.66 -29.90 -28.70
C GLY A 281 -31.72 -31.16 -29.57
N THR A 282 -30.55 -31.76 -29.86
CA THR A 282 -30.38 -33.04 -30.55
C THR A 282 -29.09 -33.70 -30.07
N ASP A 283 -28.90 -34.99 -30.33
CA ASP A 283 -27.62 -35.66 -30.11
C ASP A 283 -26.49 -34.87 -30.78
N ARG A 284 -25.34 -34.80 -30.10
CA ARG A 284 -24.15 -34.10 -30.59
C ARG A 284 -22.99 -35.06 -30.70
N VAL A 285 -22.37 -35.12 -31.87
CA VAL A 285 -21.24 -36.00 -32.15
C VAL A 285 -19.98 -35.15 -32.26
N LEU A 286 -18.93 -35.56 -31.55
CA LEU A 286 -17.59 -35.02 -31.66
C LEU A 286 -16.69 -36.14 -32.20
N ALA A 287 -16.25 -36.03 -33.46
CA ALA A 287 -15.48 -37.05 -34.19
C ALA A 287 -14.10 -36.54 -34.66
N ALA A 288 -13.86 -35.23 -34.61
CA ALA A 288 -12.63 -34.58 -35.04
C ALA A 288 -12.07 -33.64 -33.97
N ALA A 289 -10.77 -33.35 -34.04
CA ALA A 289 -10.08 -32.43 -33.14
C ALA A 289 -10.61 -30.97 -33.22
N GLY A 290 -11.30 -30.63 -34.31
CA GLY A 290 -11.97 -29.33 -34.48
C GLY A 290 -13.39 -29.27 -33.92
N ASP A 291 -13.93 -30.39 -33.43
CA ASP A 291 -15.26 -30.41 -32.85
C ASP A 291 -15.28 -29.84 -31.44
N THR A 292 -16.26 -28.99 -31.16
CA THR A 292 -16.42 -28.38 -29.84
C THR A 292 -17.88 -28.35 -29.42
N LEU A 293 -18.12 -28.53 -28.13
CA LEU A 293 -19.42 -28.39 -27.49
C LEU A 293 -19.25 -27.53 -26.24
N MET A 294 -19.98 -26.41 -26.19
CA MET A 294 -20.00 -25.51 -25.05
C MET A 294 -21.33 -25.66 -24.31
N LEU A 295 -21.25 -25.90 -23.02
CA LEU A 295 -22.38 -26.20 -22.15
C LEU A 295 -22.42 -25.22 -20.97
N VAL A 296 -23.62 -24.97 -20.43
CA VAL A 296 -23.82 -24.32 -19.13
C VAL A 296 -24.65 -25.22 -18.22
N ARG A 297 -24.24 -25.34 -16.95
CA ARG A 297 -25.04 -26.05 -15.95
C ARG A 297 -26.18 -25.14 -15.46
N ARG A 298 -27.41 -25.65 -15.48
CA ARG A 298 -28.61 -25.00 -14.92
C ARG A 298 -29.35 -25.99 -14.02
N GLY A 299 -29.31 -25.75 -12.71
CA GLY A 299 -29.77 -26.70 -11.71
C GLY A 299 -29.03 -28.04 -11.84
N ALA A 300 -29.78 -29.11 -12.11
CA ALA A 300 -29.20 -30.44 -12.31
C ALA A 300 -28.79 -30.73 -13.77
N GLU A 301 -29.21 -29.89 -14.72
CA GLU A 301 -29.08 -30.13 -16.17
C GLU A 301 -27.90 -29.36 -16.79
N TRP A 302 -27.37 -29.89 -17.89
CA TRP A 302 -26.40 -29.22 -18.77
C TRP A 302 -27.07 -28.83 -20.08
N LEU A 303 -27.10 -27.53 -20.34
CA LEU A 303 -27.69 -26.94 -21.54
C LEU A 303 -26.60 -26.63 -22.56
N ALA A 304 -26.81 -26.98 -23.82
CA ALA A 304 -25.91 -26.55 -24.89
C ALA A 304 -26.04 -25.05 -25.16
N LEU A 305 -24.92 -24.34 -25.18
CA LEU A 305 -24.81 -22.94 -25.58
C LEU A 305 -24.36 -22.79 -27.03
N SER A 306 -23.38 -23.59 -27.44
CA SER A 306 -22.80 -23.58 -28.78
C SER A 306 -22.19 -24.93 -29.10
N HIS A 307 -22.12 -25.27 -30.37
CA HIS A 307 -21.43 -26.47 -30.85
C HIS A 307 -20.83 -26.20 -32.23
N SER A 308 -19.78 -26.94 -32.60
CA SER A 308 -19.29 -26.95 -33.97
C SER A 308 -20.37 -27.50 -34.91
N GLN A 309 -20.54 -26.88 -36.07
CA GLN A 309 -21.30 -27.42 -37.20
C GLN A 309 -20.31 -27.94 -38.22
N ASN A 310 -19.58 -28.99 -37.85
CA ASN A 310 -18.69 -29.64 -38.80
C ASN A 310 -19.55 -30.70 -39.50
N GLY A 311 -19.91 -30.39 -40.76
CA GLY A 311 -20.84 -31.16 -41.58
C GLY A 311 -20.38 -32.57 -41.92
#